data_AF-K2ART1-F1
#
_entry.id   AF-K2ART1-F1
#
_cell.length_a   1.000
_cell.length_b   1.000
_cell.length_c   1.000
_cell.angle_alpha   90.00
_cell.angle_beta   90.00
_cell.angle_gamma   90.00
#
_symmetry.space_group_name_H-M   'P 1'
#
loop_
_entity.id
_entity.type
_entity.pdbx_description
1 polymer ?
#
loop_
_entity_poly.entity_id
_entity_poly.type
_entity_poly.pdbx_seq_one_letter_code
_entity_poly.pdbx_strand_id
1 'polypeptide(L)'
;MAFKPTKKYNPYLDPATDNMPISDEAQKVVNTPVEKPNGLGQDDLSLAEMIVKLVDEGKINLYRPSSLLNQDVYDKLDDAKKAKIDKMSFNMLTTVRDIYNFYKSPYSNNSYQFENMLQKFRILKEETEKECGDVYVL
;
A
#
# COMPACT_ATOMS: atom_id res chain seq x y z
N MET A 1 -40.54 14.07 37.89
CA MET A 1 -39.16 14.62 37.97
C MET A 1 -38.57 14.57 36.58
N ALA A 2 -38.26 15.73 35.98
CA ALA A 2 -37.70 15.81 34.64
C ALA A 2 -36.17 15.63 34.71
N PHE A 3 -35.64 14.65 33.96
CA PHE A 3 -34.21 14.47 33.75
C PHE A 3 -33.70 15.67 32.94
N LYS A 4 -32.87 16.53 33.55
CA LYS A 4 -32.12 17.55 32.82
C LYS A 4 -30.88 16.88 32.22
N PRO A 5 -30.71 16.84 30.89
CA PRO A 5 -29.48 16.33 30.30
C PRO A 5 -28.35 17.31 30.66
N THR A 6 -27.37 16.83 31.43
CA THR A 6 -26.11 17.53 31.61
C THR A 6 -25.40 17.53 30.26
N LYS A 7 -25.44 18.64 29.53
CA LYS A 7 -24.61 18.82 28.33
C LYS A 7 -23.15 18.72 28.78
N LYS A 8 -22.56 17.54 28.70
CA LYS A 8 -21.11 17.38 28.70
C LYS A 8 -20.60 18.14 27.48
N TYR A 9 -20.01 19.30 27.73
CA TYR A 9 -19.33 20.08 26.72
C TYR A 9 -18.20 19.20 26.15
N ASN A 10 -18.28 18.83 24.87
CA ASN A 10 -17.14 18.24 24.19
C ASN A 10 -16.20 19.41 23.85
N PRO A 11 -15.03 19.52 24.49
CA PRO A 11 -14.12 20.64 24.28
C PRO A 11 -13.56 20.71 22.85
N TYR A 12 -13.78 19.67 22.04
CA TYR A 12 -13.38 19.59 20.63
C TYR A 12 -14.53 19.80 19.65
N LEU A 13 -15.76 20.03 20.13
CA LEU A 13 -16.89 20.38 19.28
C LEU A 13 -16.93 21.90 19.13
N ASP A 14 -16.62 22.38 17.92
CA ASP A 14 -16.84 23.76 17.53
C ASP A 14 -18.14 23.86 16.70
N PRO A 15 -19.24 24.38 17.26
CA PRO A 15 -20.52 24.50 16.56
C PRO A 15 -20.46 25.41 15.33
N ALA A 16 -19.45 26.28 15.22
CA ALA A 16 -19.30 27.20 14.09
C ALA A 16 -18.77 26.49 12.84
N THR A 17 -18.04 25.39 13.01
CA THR A 17 -17.42 24.62 11.92
C THR A 17 -18.09 23.26 11.68
N ASP A 18 -19.14 22.94 12.45
CA ASP A 18 -19.91 21.71 12.34
C ASP A 18 -20.57 21.56 10.95
N ASN A 19 -20.14 20.56 10.19
CA ASN A 19 -20.53 20.29 8.79
C ASN A 19 -20.21 21.41 7.78
N MET A 20 -19.29 22.33 8.08
CA MET A 20 -18.82 23.27 7.07
C MET A 20 -18.06 22.53 5.94
N PRO A 21 -18.24 22.92 4.68
CA PRO A 21 -17.41 22.42 3.59
C PRO A 21 -15.93 22.70 3.88
N ILE A 22 -15.08 21.70 3.68
CA ILE A 22 -13.63 21.87 3.75
C ILE A 22 -13.23 22.85 2.63
N SER A 23 -12.47 23.89 2.96
CA SER A 23 -11.96 24.83 1.95
C SER A 23 -11.08 24.10 0.94
N ASP A 24 -11.09 24.53 -0.32
CA ASP A 24 -10.25 23.95 -1.38
C ASP A 24 -8.75 23.92 -1.01
N GLU A 25 -8.27 24.94 -0.29
CA GLU A 25 -6.90 25.03 0.20
C GLU A 25 -6.58 23.91 1.20
N ALA A 26 -7.44 23.74 2.22
CA ALA A 26 -7.30 22.64 3.18
C ALA A 26 -7.42 21.26 2.50
N GLN A 27 -8.35 21.11 1.55
CA GLN A 27 -8.51 19.89 0.77
C GLN A 27 -7.22 19.54 0.00
N LYS A 28 -6.58 20.54 -0.62
CA LYS A 28 -5.32 20.39 -1.35
C LYS A 28 -4.17 19.98 -0.44
N VAL A 29 -4.05 20.59 0.73
CA VAL A 29 -3.03 20.25 1.73
C VAL A 29 -3.19 18.81 2.21
N VAL A 30 -4.43 18.40 2.53
CA VAL A 30 -4.72 17.03 2.99
C VAL A 30 -4.46 15.98 1.91
N ASN A 31 -4.73 16.31 0.64
CA ASN A 31 -4.57 15.40 -0.49
C ASN A 31 -3.14 15.32 -1.04
N THR A 32 -2.20 16.14 -0.54
CA THR A 32 -0.81 16.14 -1.04
C THR A 32 0.08 15.33 -0.09
N PRO A 33 0.69 14.22 -0.55
CA PRO A 33 1.61 13.45 0.26
C PRO A 33 2.79 14.28 0.76
N VAL A 34 3.21 14.05 2.01
CA VAL A 34 4.39 14.72 2.58
C VAL A 34 5.66 14.17 1.91
N GLU A 35 6.42 15.07 1.28
CA GLU A 35 7.69 14.74 0.64
C GLU A 35 8.81 14.51 1.65
N LYS A 36 9.70 13.58 1.30
CA LYS A 36 10.93 13.30 2.03
C LYS A 36 12.04 14.23 1.51
N PRO A 37 12.71 15.00 2.39
CA PRO A 37 13.72 15.99 1.96
C PRO A 37 14.89 15.40 1.15
N ASN A 38 15.25 14.14 1.42
CA ASN A 38 16.37 13.45 0.79
C ASN A 38 15.95 12.55 -0.38
N GLY A 39 14.67 12.58 -0.77
CA GLY A 39 14.12 11.67 -1.79
C GLY A 39 14.04 10.21 -1.34
N LEU A 40 13.63 9.34 -2.26
CA LEU A 40 13.70 7.89 -2.07
C LEU A 40 15.11 7.35 -2.23
N GLY A 41 15.41 6.25 -1.55
CA GLY A 41 16.65 5.49 -1.78
C GLY A 41 16.65 4.82 -3.16
N GLN A 42 17.85 4.62 -3.73
CA GLN A 42 18.01 4.04 -5.07
C GLN A 42 17.38 2.65 -5.19
N ASP A 43 17.48 1.82 -4.15
CA ASP A 43 16.93 0.47 -4.15
C ASP A 43 15.40 0.49 -4.22
N ASP A 44 14.76 1.44 -3.56
CA ASP A 44 13.30 1.60 -3.53
C ASP A 44 12.78 2.15 -4.86
N LEU A 45 13.50 3.09 -5.48
CA LEU A 45 13.19 3.54 -6.84
C LEU A 45 13.29 2.39 -7.84
N SER A 46 14.37 1.61 -7.78
CA SER A 46 14.59 0.47 -8.68
C SER A 46 13.51 -0.60 -8.51
N LEU A 47 13.08 -0.87 -7.27
CA LEU A 47 11.98 -1.77 -6.98
C LEU A 47 10.65 -1.25 -7.54
N ALA A 48 10.33 0.03 -7.34
CA ALA A 48 9.13 0.64 -7.86
C ALA A 48 9.09 0.59 -9.40
N GLU A 49 10.19 0.96 -10.06
CA GLU A 49 10.32 0.91 -11.52
C GLU A 49 10.17 -0.51 -12.06
N MET A 50 10.77 -1.50 -11.38
CA MET A 50 10.63 -2.90 -11.75
C MET A 50 9.17 -3.36 -11.68
N ILE A 51 8.48 -3.07 -10.56
CA ILE A 51 7.06 -3.42 -10.38
C ILE A 51 6.22 -2.80 -11.50
N VAL A 52 6.39 -1.51 -11.76
CA VAL A 52 5.63 -0.78 -12.79
C VAL A 52 5.90 -1.36 -14.17
N LYS A 53 7.17 -1.63 -14.50
CA LYS A 53 7.54 -2.24 -15.77
C LYS A 53 6.89 -3.60 -15.97
N LEU A 54 6.89 -4.47 -14.96
CA LEU A 54 6.29 -5.81 -15.06
C LEU A 54 4.77 -5.76 -15.21
N VAL A 55 4.11 -4.77 -14.60
CA VAL A 55 2.68 -4.52 -14.79
C VAL A 55 2.40 -3.98 -16.18
N ASP A 56 3.15 -2.98 -16.65
CA ASP A 56 2.97 -2.38 -17.98
C ASP A 56 3.28 -3.37 -19.11
N GLU A 57 4.23 -4.29 -18.90
CA GLU A 57 4.52 -5.43 -19.81
C GLU A 57 3.46 -6.54 -19.77
N GLY A 58 2.49 -6.47 -18.85
CA GLY A 58 1.44 -7.47 -18.67
C GLY A 58 1.89 -8.79 -18.03
N LYS A 59 3.13 -8.86 -17.53
CA LYS A 59 3.65 -10.03 -16.80
C LYS A 59 2.98 -10.18 -15.43
N ILE A 60 2.70 -9.05 -14.78
CA ILE A 60 1.91 -8.99 -13.55
C ILE A 60 0.53 -8.44 -13.86
N ASN A 61 -0.50 -9.18 -13.47
CA ASN A 61 -1.88 -8.74 -13.56
C ASN A 61 -2.34 -8.26 -12.19
N LEU A 62 -2.69 -6.98 -12.09
CA LEU A 62 -3.13 -6.33 -10.85
C LEU A 62 -4.40 -6.94 -10.22
N TYR A 63 -5.13 -7.79 -10.93
CA TYR A 63 -6.36 -8.44 -10.45
C TYR A 63 -6.21 -9.95 -10.24
N ARG A 64 -5.03 -10.52 -10.46
CA ARG A 64 -4.78 -11.96 -10.34
C ARG A 64 -3.57 -12.24 -9.44
N PRO A 65 -3.76 -12.63 -8.17
CA PRO A 65 -2.64 -12.87 -7.25
C PRO A 65 -1.62 -13.89 -7.75
N SER A 66 -2.08 -14.90 -8.48
CA SER A 66 -1.21 -15.95 -9.04
C SER A 66 -0.22 -15.44 -10.08
N SER A 67 -0.38 -14.22 -10.63
CA SER A 67 0.62 -13.64 -11.55
C SER A 67 1.86 -13.12 -10.83
N LEU A 68 1.82 -13.01 -9.50
CA LEU A 68 3.01 -12.68 -8.71
C LEU A 68 3.90 -13.91 -8.50
N LEU A 69 3.40 -15.11 -8.77
CA LEU A 69 4.03 -16.35 -8.38
C LEU A 69 4.91 -16.94 -9.47
N ASN A 70 6.09 -17.39 -9.07
CA ASN A 70 6.91 -18.30 -9.85
C ASN A 70 6.30 -19.71 -9.74
N GLN A 71 5.52 -20.10 -10.76
CA GLN A 71 4.78 -21.36 -10.78
C GLN A 71 5.70 -22.59 -10.63
N ASP A 72 6.89 -22.56 -11.22
CA ASP A 72 7.86 -23.66 -11.15
C ASP A 72 8.37 -23.94 -9.72
N VAL A 73 8.37 -22.90 -8.87
CA VAL A 73 8.72 -23.03 -7.44
C VAL A 73 7.48 -23.35 -6.63
N TYR A 74 6.38 -22.63 -6.87
CA TYR A 74 5.11 -22.82 -6.18
C TYR A 74 4.60 -24.25 -6.29
N ASP A 75 4.64 -24.85 -7.47
CA ASP A 75 4.09 -26.19 -7.71
C ASP A 75 4.80 -27.29 -6.94
N LYS A 76 6.07 -27.07 -6.58
CA LYS A 76 6.91 -28.01 -5.80
C LYS A 76 6.67 -27.94 -4.30
N LEU A 77 5.89 -26.97 -3.82
CA LEU A 77 5.58 -26.81 -2.41
C LEU A 77 4.47 -27.75 -1.97
N ASP A 78 4.48 -28.05 -0.68
CA ASP A 78 3.40 -28.76 0.00
C ASP A 78 2.16 -27.87 0.16
N ASP A 79 1.00 -28.51 0.30
CA ASP A 79 -0.30 -27.82 0.31
C ASP A 79 -0.42 -26.77 1.42
N ALA A 80 0.22 -27.01 2.58
CA ALA A 80 0.25 -26.06 3.69
C ALA A 80 0.97 -24.75 3.32
N LYS A 81 2.11 -24.85 2.63
CA LYS A 81 2.85 -23.66 2.15
C LYS A 81 2.12 -22.97 1.00
N LYS A 82 1.54 -23.73 0.07
CA LYS A 82 0.71 -23.17 -1.00
C LYS A 82 -0.44 -22.32 -0.46
N ALA A 83 -1.19 -22.83 0.52
CA ALA A 83 -2.28 -22.08 1.16
C ALA A 83 -1.78 -20.78 1.85
N LYS A 84 -0.60 -20.82 2.48
CA LYS A 84 0.01 -19.62 3.07
C LYS A 84 0.38 -18.60 2.00
N ILE A 85 1.00 -19.04 0.91
CA ILE A 85 1.41 -18.20 -0.21
C ILE A 85 0.19 -17.56 -0.88
N ASP A 86 -0.90 -18.30 -1.10
CA ASP A 86 -2.09 -17.75 -1.75
C ASP A 86 -2.66 -16.57 -0.95
N LYS A 87 -2.73 -16.73 0.38
CA LYS A 87 -3.15 -15.67 1.30
C LYS A 87 -2.20 -14.47 1.25
N MET A 88 -0.89 -14.72 1.29
CA MET A 88 0.12 -13.66 1.27
C MET A 88 0.16 -12.93 -0.08
N SER A 89 0.00 -13.65 -1.18
CA SER A 89 -0.05 -13.12 -2.54
C SER A 89 -1.22 -12.15 -2.71
N PHE A 90 -2.36 -12.43 -2.11
CA PHE A 90 -3.50 -11.51 -2.12
C PHE A 90 -3.18 -10.18 -1.43
N ASN A 91 -2.53 -10.25 -0.26
CA ASN A 91 -2.10 -9.07 0.50
C ASN A 91 -1.03 -8.28 -0.26
N MET A 92 -0.05 -8.98 -0.84
CA MET A 92 1.02 -8.38 -1.64
C MET A 92 0.48 -7.72 -2.91
N LEU A 93 -0.48 -8.34 -3.60
CA LEU A 93 -1.10 -7.77 -4.79
C LEU A 93 -1.78 -6.43 -4.51
N THR A 94 -2.36 -6.28 -3.33
CA THR A 94 -2.95 -5.01 -2.91
C THR A 94 -1.87 -3.94 -2.76
N THR A 95 -0.76 -4.26 -2.09
CA THR A 95 0.38 -3.34 -1.99
C THR A 95 0.99 -3.01 -3.37
N VAL A 96 1.10 -3.98 -4.28
CA VAL A 96 1.57 -3.77 -5.66
C VAL A 96 0.64 -2.81 -6.43
N ARG A 97 -0.68 -2.96 -6.27
CA ARG A 97 -1.66 -2.02 -6.84
C ARG A 97 -1.48 -0.62 -6.30
N ASP A 98 -1.31 -0.48 -4.99
CA ASP A 98 -1.14 0.83 -4.35
C ASP A 98 0.15 1.51 -4.85
N ILE A 99 1.27 0.76 -4.94
CA ILE A 99 2.54 1.23 -5.51
C ILE A 99 2.35 1.68 -6.96
N TYR A 100 1.73 0.84 -7.80
CA TYR A 100 1.52 1.17 -9.21
C TYR A 100 0.67 2.43 -9.39
N ASN A 101 -0.45 2.52 -8.66
CA ASN A 101 -1.35 3.66 -8.73
C ASN A 101 -0.69 4.95 -8.23
N PHE A 102 0.07 4.87 -7.14
CA PHE A 102 0.83 6.01 -6.63
C PHE A 102 1.89 6.46 -7.65
N TYR A 103 2.64 5.52 -8.22
CA TYR A 103 3.69 5.82 -9.20
C TYR A 103 3.15 6.50 -10.48
N LYS A 104 1.94 6.12 -10.92
CA LYS A 104 1.25 6.73 -12.07
C LYS A 104 0.48 7.99 -11.70
N SER A 105 0.38 8.34 -10.42
CA SER A 105 -0.32 9.54 -9.96
C SER A 105 0.48 10.81 -10.31
N PRO A 106 -0.14 11.99 -10.29
CA PRO A 106 0.58 13.25 -10.49
C PRO A 106 1.46 13.65 -9.28
N TYR A 107 1.45 12.87 -8.19
CA TYR A 107 2.23 13.16 -7.00
C TYR A 107 3.68 12.71 -7.15
N SER A 108 4.57 13.35 -6.39
CA SER A 108 5.97 12.99 -6.33
C SER A 108 6.16 11.61 -5.71
N ASN A 109 6.96 10.77 -6.37
CA ASN A 109 7.38 9.47 -5.85
C ASN A 109 8.37 9.60 -4.67
N ASN A 110 8.70 10.80 -4.21
CA ASN A 110 9.59 11.06 -3.09
C ASN A 110 8.87 11.17 -1.73
N SER A 111 7.66 10.64 -1.59
CA SER A 111 6.90 10.76 -0.35
C SER A 111 7.21 9.65 0.66
N TYR A 112 7.08 9.96 1.96
CA TYR A 112 7.16 8.94 3.02
C TYR A 112 6.10 7.84 2.86
N GLN A 113 4.94 8.20 2.33
CA GLN A 113 3.86 7.24 2.08
C GLN A 113 4.29 6.20 1.04
N PHE A 114 4.93 6.64 -0.05
CA PHE A 114 5.39 5.76 -1.10
C PHE A 114 6.53 4.84 -0.65
N GLU A 115 7.51 5.38 0.09
CA GLU A 115 8.58 4.58 0.71
C GLU A 115 7.99 3.50 1.63
N ASN A 116 7.03 3.84 2.49
CA ASN A 116 6.40 2.88 3.40
C ASN A 116 5.67 1.74 2.66
N MET A 117 5.07 2.02 1.49
CA MET A 117 4.45 0.99 0.66
C MET A 117 5.49 0.00 0.12
N LEU A 118 6.62 0.50 -0.36
CA LEU A 118 7.73 -0.32 -0.87
C LEU A 118 8.37 -1.16 0.25
N GLN A 119 8.61 -0.56 1.41
CA GLN A 119 9.15 -1.26 2.58
C GLN A 119 8.19 -2.36 3.06
N LYS A 120 6.88 -2.07 3.14
CA LYS A 120 5.86 -3.08 3.45
C LYS A 120 5.90 -4.23 2.45
N PHE A 121 6.03 -3.95 1.15
CA PHE A 121 6.13 -4.98 0.13
C PHE A 121 7.35 -5.88 0.34
N ARG A 122 8.54 -5.29 0.57
CA ARG A 122 9.77 -6.03 0.87
C ARG A 122 9.61 -6.95 2.08
N ILE A 123 9.08 -6.43 3.18
CA ILE A 123 8.87 -7.21 4.40
C ILE A 123 7.95 -8.41 4.14
N LEU A 124 6.81 -8.21 3.45
CA LEU A 124 5.88 -9.29 3.14
C LEU A 124 6.51 -10.37 2.24
N LYS A 125 7.33 -9.94 1.28
CA LYS A 125 8.09 -10.85 0.40
C LYS A 125 9.08 -11.68 1.22
N GLU A 126 9.97 -11.01 1.95
CA GLU A 126 11.02 -11.64 2.76
C GLU A 126 10.45 -12.62 3.80
N GLU A 127 9.38 -12.22 4.51
CA GLU A 127 8.71 -13.08 5.49
C GLU A 127 8.14 -14.36 4.86
N THR A 128 7.59 -14.26 3.64
CA THR A 128 7.05 -15.41 2.94
C THR A 128 8.15 -16.32 2.42
N GLU A 129 9.17 -15.74 1.78
CA GLU A 129 10.25 -16.49 1.13
C GLU A 129 11.18 -17.18 2.14
N LYS A 130 11.33 -16.61 3.34
CA LYS A 130 12.07 -17.25 4.44
C LYS A 130 11.56 -18.65 4.78
N GLU A 131 10.25 -18.89 4.63
CA GLU A 131 9.62 -20.19 4.94
C GLU A 131 9.34 -21.04 3.70
N CYS A 132 9.12 -20.39 2.55
CA CYS A 132 8.61 -21.03 1.35
C CYS A 132 9.60 -21.09 0.17
N GLY A 133 10.77 -20.45 0.27
CA GLY A 133 11.70 -20.28 -0.85
C GLY A 133 11.31 -19.13 -1.78
N ASP A 134 12.06 -18.95 -2.86
CA ASP A 134 11.91 -17.86 -3.83
C ASP A 134 10.67 -18.05 -4.73
N VAL A 135 9.50 -17.68 -4.20
CA VAL A 135 8.18 -17.99 -4.80
C VAL A 135 7.61 -16.85 -5.63
N TYR A 136 8.18 -15.64 -5.57
CA TYR A 136 7.67 -14.47 -6.29
C TYR A 136 8.53 -14.13 -7.51
N VAL A 137 7.92 -13.60 -8.57
CA VAL A 137 8.62 -13.18 -9.81
C VAL A 137 9.25 -11.78 -9.72
N LEU A 138 9.27 -11.21 -8.52
CA LEU A 138 9.62 -9.83 -8.19
C LEU A 138 10.85 -9.78 -7.29
#